data_AF-W5NU19-F1
#
_entry.id   AF-W5NU19-F1
#
_cell.length_a   1.000
_cell.length_b   1.000
_cell.length_c   1.000
_cell.angle_alpha   90.00
_cell.angle_beta   90.00
_cell.angle_gamma   90.00
#
_symmetry.space_group_name_H-M   'P 1'
#
loop_
_entity.id
_entity.type
_entity.pdbx_description
1 polymer ?
#
loop_
_entity_poly.entity_id
_entity_poly.type
_entity_poly.pdbx_seq_one_letter_code
_entity_poly.pdbx_strand_id
1 'polypeptide(L)'
;KKLQDKLQAKLDDFCKQNMKASSDYCMALIQDSFHPLYEDVKQGTFSKPGGYYIFIKKMNELKDKYHQVPRKGVQTGETLRKYLDSKEGVVDALLQTDQSLTEKEKEIEVKRMKSEAAEAANKMLEEMQKKNEQMMREREASYQEHVKQLTEKMEKERPQLIADQERVLALKLQEQERLLQEGFQKESKELYKEIAALKKKLKEFSPCNIF
;
A
#
# COMPACT_ATOMS: atom_id res chain seq x y z
N LYS A 1 -9.93 -10.02 -13.84
CA LYS A 1 -8.47 -10.28 -13.74
C LYS A 1 -7.64 -9.31 -14.56
N LYS A 2 -7.62 -9.36 -15.90
CA LYS A 2 -6.72 -8.52 -16.74
C LYS A 2 -6.74 -6.99 -16.49
N LEU A 3 -7.89 -6.40 -16.12
CA LEU A 3 -7.98 -4.97 -15.77
C LEU A 3 -7.41 -4.68 -14.38
N GLN A 4 -7.74 -5.53 -13.39
CA GLN A 4 -7.28 -5.40 -12.01
C GLN A 4 -5.75 -5.50 -11.94
N ASP A 5 -5.15 -6.45 -12.66
CA ASP A 5 -3.70 -6.63 -12.70
C ASP A 5 -2.99 -5.40 -13.30
N LYS A 6 -3.59 -4.79 -14.33
CA LYS A 6 -3.08 -3.55 -14.94
C LYS A 6 -3.18 -2.34 -14.01
N LEU A 7 -4.27 -2.24 -13.23
CA LEU A 7 -4.45 -1.17 -12.26
C LEU A 7 -3.45 -1.30 -11.12
N GLN A 8 -3.26 -2.52 -10.59
CA GLN A 8 -2.26 -2.78 -9.55
C GLN A 8 -0.85 -2.41 -10.02
N ALA A 9 -0.46 -2.84 -11.23
CA ALA A 9 0.85 -2.51 -11.79
C ALA A 9 1.06 -0.99 -11.94
N LYS A 10 0.04 -0.24 -12.36
CA LYS A 10 0.10 1.23 -12.42
C LYS A 10 0.21 1.87 -11.04
N LEU A 11 -0.55 1.38 -10.05
CA LEU A 11 -0.45 1.86 -8.68
C LEU A 11 0.94 1.64 -8.10
N ASP A 12 1.51 0.45 -8.29
CA ASP A 12 2.86 0.12 -7.82
C ASP A 12 3.92 1.02 -8.46
N ASP A 13 3.78 1.33 -9.75
CA ASP A 13 4.67 2.24 -10.47
C ASP A 13 4.57 3.68 -9.93
N PHE A 14 3.35 4.21 -9.75
CA PHE A 14 3.15 5.52 -9.12
C PHE A 14 3.70 5.58 -7.69
N CYS A 15 3.52 4.52 -6.90
CA CYS A 15 4.08 4.43 -5.55
C CYS A 15 5.61 4.52 -5.58
N LYS A 16 6.27 3.77 -6.47
CA LYS A 16 7.73 3.81 -6.64
C LYS A 16 8.22 5.20 -7.06
N GLN A 17 7.56 5.82 -8.03
CA GLN A 17 7.89 7.17 -8.49
C GLN A 17 7.72 8.20 -7.36
N ASN A 18 6.64 8.12 -6.59
CA ASN A 18 6.38 9.01 -5.46
C ASN A 18 7.42 8.83 -4.34
N MET A 19 7.80 7.59 -4.03
CA MET A 19 8.88 7.32 -3.07
C MET A 19 10.21 7.93 -3.56
N LYS A 20 10.57 7.72 -4.82
CA LYS A 20 11.80 8.28 -5.39
C LYS A 20 11.80 9.80 -5.38
N ALA A 21 10.75 10.43 -5.91
CA ALA A 21 10.64 11.89 -5.95
C ALA A 21 10.69 12.51 -4.54
N SER A 22 10.03 11.88 -3.57
CA SER A 22 10.09 12.30 -2.17
C SER A 22 11.50 12.16 -1.59
N SER A 23 12.19 11.04 -1.86
CA SER A 23 13.55 10.83 -1.38
C SER A 23 14.55 11.82 -1.99
N ASP A 24 14.50 12.02 -3.30
CA ASP A 24 15.37 12.95 -4.03
C ASP A 24 15.17 14.39 -3.51
N TYR A 25 13.92 14.83 -3.35
CA TYR A 25 13.60 16.14 -2.80
C TYR A 25 14.07 16.31 -1.35
N CYS A 26 13.83 15.32 -0.50
CA CYS A 26 14.30 15.34 0.89
C CYS A 26 15.83 15.41 0.98
N MET A 27 16.53 14.61 0.16
CA MET A 27 17.99 14.60 0.15
C MET A 27 18.56 15.95 -0.30
N ALA A 28 17.98 16.58 -1.33
CA ALA A 28 18.39 17.91 -1.76
C ALA A 28 18.22 18.94 -0.64
N LEU A 29 17.06 18.97 0.03
CA LEU A 29 16.81 19.86 1.17
C LEU A 29 17.80 19.65 2.33
N ILE A 30 18.09 18.38 2.64
CA ILE A 30 19.05 18.02 3.69
C ILE A 30 20.45 18.50 3.28
N GLN A 31 20.88 18.25 2.05
CA GLN A 31 22.19 18.70 1.59
C GLN A 31 22.30 20.22 1.64
N ASP A 32 21.33 20.96 1.09
CA ASP A 32 21.35 22.43 1.09
C ASP A 32 21.42 23.01 2.51
N SER A 33 20.70 22.40 3.46
CA SER A 33 20.59 22.92 4.83
C SER A 33 21.75 22.50 5.73
N PHE A 34 22.21 21.25 5.60
CA PHE A 34 23.22 20.65 6.51
C PHE A 34 24.64 20.74 5.95
N HIS A 35 24.84 20.89 4.64
CA HIS A 35 26.18 21.00 4.07
C HIS A 35 27.02 22.13 4.69
N PRO A 36 26.49 23.36 4.90
CA PRO A 36 27.25 24.42 5.57
C PRO A 36 27.71 24.03 6.98
N LEU A 37 26.89 23.30 7.74
CA LEU A 37 27.25 22.83 9.08
C LEU A 37 28.47 21.89 9.03
N TYR A 38 28.52 20.97 8.07
CA TYR A 38 29.65 20.03 7.96
C TYR A 38 30.90 20.67 7.35
N GLU A 39 30.77 21.72 6.55
CA GLU A 39 31.92 22.53 6.14
C GLU A 39 32.50 23.29 7.34
N ASP A 40 31.66 23.86 8.22
CA ASP A 40 32.11 24.46 9.49
C ASP A 40 32.90 23.42 10.34
N VAL A 41 32.46 22.16 10.37
CA VAL A 41 33.18 21.08 11.07
C VAL A 41 34.55 20.82 10.45
N LYS A 42 34.64 20.71 9.12
CA LYS A 42 35.92 20.49 8.43
C LYS A 42 36.91 21.64 8.64
N GLN A 43 36.41 22.86 8.76
CA GLN A 43 37.22 24.05 9.04
C GLN A 43 37.65 24.15 10.52
N GLY A 44 37.21 23.23 11.39
CA GLY A 44 37.57 23.21 12.80
C GLY A 44 36.80 24.22 13.66
N THR A 45 35.69 24.77 13.16
CA THR A 45 34.87 25.76 13.89
C THR A 45 34.39 25.23 15.25
N PHE A 46 34.19 23.91 15.37
CA PHE A 46 33.74 23.24 16.59
C PHE A 46 34.86 22.56 17.37
N SER A 47 36.14 22.75 17.01
CA SER A 47 37.28 22.11 17.70
C SER A 47 37.71 22.84 18.99
N LYS A 48 37.01 23.92 19.38
CA LYS A 48 37.25 24.66 20.62
C LYS A 48 36.52 23.97 21.79
N PRO A 49 36.98 24.13 23.05
CA PRO A 49 36.26 23.62 24.21
C PRO A 49 34.80 24.08 24.23
N GLY A 50 33.87 23.15 24.42
CA GLY A 50 32.42 23.36 24.36
C GLY A 50 31.83 23.34 22.95
N GLY A 51 32.64 23.10 21.92
CA GLY A 51 32.22 23.06 20.53
C GLY A 51 31.22 21.96 20.21
N TYR A 52 31.25 20.84 20.94
CA TYR A 52 30.28 19.75 20.78
C TYR A 52 28.83 20.24 21.00
N TYR A 53 28.57 20.95 22.10
CA TYR A 53 27.21 21.42 22.39
C TYR A 53 26.73 22.50 21.42
N ILE A 54 27.64 23.35 20.93
CA ILE A 54 27.33 24.33 19.88
C ILE A 54 26.91 23.61 18.59
N PHE A 55 27.63 22.55 18.22
CA PHE A 55 27.29 21.72 17.08
C PHE A 55 25.93 21.03 17.25
N ILE A 56 25.67 20.39 18.39
CA ILE A 56 24.39 19.72 18.67
C ILE A 56 23.22 20.70 18.62
N LYS A 57 23.38 21.92 19.15
CA LYS A 57 22.36 22.96 19.08
C LYS A 57 22.04 23.33 17.63
N LYS A 58 23.06 23.66 16.81
CA LYS A 58 22.87 23.95 15.39
C LYS A 58 22.25 22.77 14.63
N MET A 59 22.67 21.55 14.94
CA MET A 59 22.13 20.33 14.35
C MET A 59 20.63 20.19 14.62
N ASN A 60 20.20 20.41 15.86
CA ASN A 60 18.79 20.32 16.24
C ASN A 60 17.96 21.44 15.60
N GLU A 61 18.47 22.67 15.52
CA GLU A 61 17.81 23.76 14.79
C GLU A 61 17.60 23.44 13.31
N LEU A 62 18.57 22.78 12.66
CA LEU A 62 18.43 22.32 11.27
C LEU A 62 17.43 21.18 11.14
N LYS A 63 17.41 20.24 12.08
CA LYS A 63 16.37 19.20 12.13
C LYS A 63 14.99 19.83 12.24
N ASP A 64 14.79 20.79 13.13
CA ASP A 64 13.49 21.45 13.32
C ASP A 64 13.04 22.19 12.06
N LYS A 65 13.94 22.95 11.43
CA LYS A 65 13.68 23.60 10.14
C LYS A 65 13.30 22.58 9.07
N TYR A 66 14.03 21.47 8.97
CA TYR A 66 13.70 20.40 8.05
C TYR A 66 12.29 19.86 8.30
N HIS A 67 11.91 19.59 9.55
CA HIS A 67 10.57 19.10 9.89
C HIS A 67 9.46 20.09 9.50
N GLN A 68 9.71 21.40 9.58
CA GLN A 68 8.73 22.45 9.22
C GLN A 68 8.47 22.59 7.72
N VAL A 69 9.39 22.16 6.83
CA VAL A 69 9.20 22.30 5.37
C VAL A 69 7.97 21.50 4.89
N PRO A 70 6.94 22.10 4.28
CA PRO A 70 5.79 21.33 3.82
C PRO A 70 6.13 20.46 2.59
N ARG A 71 5.25 19.49 2.28
CA ARG A 71 5.25 18.72 1.01
C ARG A 71 6.53 17.90 0.71
N LYS A 72 7.27 17.48 1.74
CA LYS A 72 8.46 16.60 1.60
C LYS A 72 8.13 15.18 1.12
N GLY A 73 6.89 14.74 1.31
CA GLY A 73 6.40 13.44 0.86
C GLY A 73 6.69 12.29 1.83
N VAL A 74 6.49 11.07 1.35
CA VAL A 74 6.45 9.84 2.17
C VAL A 74 7.81 9.38 2.71
N GLN A 75 8.93 9.85 2.14
CA GLN A 75 10.30 9.44 2.50
C GLN A 75 11.01 10.39 3.48
N THR A 76 10.28 11.35 4.06
CA THR A 76 10.81 12.41 4.94
C THR A 76 11.68 11.88 6.09
N GLY A 77 11.12 10.98 6.91
CA GLY A 77 11.80 10.47 8.10
C GLY A 77 12.95 9.51 7.75
N GLU A 78 12.73 8.63 6.78
CA GLU A 78 13.72 7.63 6.36
C GLU A 78 14.98 8.28 5.78
N THR A 79 14.81 9.29 4.93
CA THR A 79 15.92 9.98 4.27
C THR A 79 16.75 10.76 5.28
N LEU A 80 16.11 11.49 6.21
CA LEU A 80 16.80 12.22 7.26
C LEU A 80 17.59 11.27 8.17
N ARG A 81 16.98 10.16 8.61
CA ARG A 81 17.65 9.16 9.45
C ARG A 81 18.91 8.63 8.77
N LYS A 82 18.79 8.10 7.54
CA LYS A 82 19.94 7.55 6.80
C LYS A 82 21.08 8.57 6.66
N TYR A 83 20.74 9.83 6.43
CA TYR A 83 21.72 10.90 6.37
C TYR A 83 22.42 11.12 7.72
N LEU A 84 21.67 11.23 8.81
CA LEU A 84 22.24 11.43 10.15
C LEU A 84 23.10 10.25 10.59
N ASP A 85 22.67 9.02 10.33
CA ASP A 85 23.44 7.80 10.60
C ASP A 85 24.79 7.83 9.85
N SER A 86 24.79 8.28 8.59
CA SER A 86 26.03 8.44 7.81
C SER A 86 27.01 9.48 8.38
N LYS A 87 26.56 10.31 9.33
CA LYS A 87 27.34 11.37 9.96
C LYS A 87 27.64 11.10 11.44
N GLU A 88 27.19 9.98 11.98
CA GLU A 88 27.39 9.59 13.39
C GLU A 88 28.86 9.67 13.80
N GLY A 89 29.78 9.14 12.97
CA GLY A 89 31.22 9.19 13.27
C GLY A 89 31.82 10.60 13.36
N VAL A 90 31.22 11.60 12.69
CA VAL A 90 31.64 13.01 12.83
C VAL A 90 31.19 13.56 14.19
N VAL A 91 29.98 13.23 14.61
CA VAL A 91 29.43 13.65 15.91
C VAL A 91 30.23 13.02 17.05
N ASP A 92 30.54 11.72 16.93
CA ASP A 92 31.38 11.00 17.88
C ASP A 92 32.78 11.61 17.97
N ALA A 93 33.40 11.94 16.84
CA ALA A 93 34.72 12.57 16.83
C ALA A 93 34.70 13.94 17.54
N LEU A 94 33.65 14.75 17.35
CA LEU A 94 33.48 16.03 18.05
C LEU A 94 33.28 15.83 19.56
N LEU A 95 32.48 14.84 19.95
CA LEU A 95 32.25 14.51 21.37
C LEU A 95 33.56 14.08 22.06
N GLN A 96 34.33 13.22 21.40
CA GLN A 96 35.58 12.69 21.93
C GLN A 96 36.68 13.76 22.02
N THR A 97 36.75 14.66 21.03
CA THR A 97 37.79 15.71 20.98
C THR A 97 37.51 16.92 21.86
N ASP A 98 36.27 17.11 22.34
CA ASP A 98 35.93 18.22 23.21
C ASP A 98 36.57 18.05 24.61
N GLN A 99 37.38 19.04 24.99
CA GLN A 99 38.12 19.07 26.25
C GLN A 99 37.32 19.68 27.40
N SER A 100 36.19 20.33 27.13
CA SER A 100 35.32 20.86 28.21
C SER A 100 34.48 19.78 28.88
N LEU A 101 34.45 18.56 28.31
CA LEU A 101 33.65 17.43 28.78
C LEU A 101 34.53 16.41 29.51
N THR A 102 34.07 15.98 30.67
CA THR A 102 34.65 14.85 31.39
C THR A 102 34.27 13.53 30.71
N GLU A 103 35.05 12.47 30.96
CA GLU A 103 34.75 11.14 30.39
C GLU A 103 33.36 10.64 30.79
N LYS A 104 32.94 10.91 32.03
CA LYS A 104 31.59 10.56 32.50
C LYS A 104 30.50 11.29 31.72
N GLU A 105 30.69 12.56 31.40
CA GLU A 105 29.73 13.33 30.59
C GLU A 105 29.67 12.81 29.15
N LYS A 106 30.82 12.45 28.57
CA LYS A 106 30.88 11.82 27.24
C LYS A 106 30.14 10.48 27.21
N GLU A 107 30.34 9.62 28.21
CA GLU A 107 29.61 8.35 28.33
C GLU A 107 28.09 8.53 28.46
N ILE A 108 27.66 9.52 29.26
CA ILE A 108 26.23 9.85 29.42
C ILE A 108 25.66 10.29 28.08
N GLU A 109 26.40 11.12 27.34
CA GLU A 109 25.95 11.64 26.05
C GLU A 109 25.85 10.54 24.99
N VAL A 110 26.81 9.62 24.92
CA VAL A 110 26.73 8.44 24.03
C VAL A 110 25.50 7.59 24.35
N LYS A 111 25.21 7.36 25.64
CA LYS A 111 24.01 6.61 26.06
C LYS A 111 22.73 7.35 25.67
N ARG A 112 22.70 8.68 25.84
CA ARG A 112 21.57 9.53 25.45
C ARG A 112 21.32 9.47 23.94
N MET A 113 22.35 9.65 23.13
CA MET A 113 22.26 9.58 21.66
C MET A 113 21.71 8.23 21.18
N LYS A 114 22.23 7.12 21.74
CA LYS A 114 21.74 5.77 21.43
C LYS A 114 20.27 5.56 21.82
N SER A 115 19.87 6.06 22.98
CA SER A 115 18.47 5.99 23.43
C SER A 115 17.54 6.80 22.53
N GLU A 116 17.91 8.03 22.17
CA GLU A 116 17.13 8.89 21.27
C GLU A 116 17.00 8.28 19.87
N ALA A 117 18.09 7.71 19.34
CA ALA A 117 18.08 7.01 18.06
C ALA A 117 17.16 5.78 18.08
N ALA A 118 17.20 4.98 19.16
CA ALA A 118 16.32 3.83 19.33
C ALA A 118 14.84 4.24 19.44
N GLU A 119 14.53 5.30 20.19
CA GLU A 119 13.17 5.82 20.33
C GLU A 119 12.64 6.33 18.97
N ALA A 120 13.45 7.08 18.22
CA ALA A 120 13.08 7.56 16.89
C ALA A 120 12.83 6.40 15.91
N ALA A 121 13.68 5.36 15.95
CA ALA A 121 13.50 4.16 15.14
C ALA A 121 12.20 3.41 15.49
N ASN A 122 11.88 3.29 16.78
CA ASN A 122 10.65 2.66 17.25
C ASN A 122 9.39 3.43 16.82
N LYS A 123 9.37 4.76 16.96
CA LYS A 123 8.25 5.60 16.49
C LYS A 123 8.02 5.43 14.99
N MET A 124 9.09 5.42 14.20
CA MET A 124 8.99 5.21 12.76
C MET A 124 8.46 3.81 12.41
N LEU A 125 8.88 2.78 13.13
CA LEU A 125 8.39 1.42 12.95
C LEU A 125 6.89 1.32 13.26
N GLU A 126 6.44 1.94 14.34
CA GLU A 126 5.02 1.98 14.73
C GLU A 126 4.16 2.69 13.66
N GLU A 127 4.61 3.82 13.13
CA GLU A 127 3.92 4.51 12.03
C GLU A 127 3.85 3.65 10.77
N MET A 128 4.92 2.92 10.45
CA MET A 128 4.95 2.01 9.30
C MET A 128 3.96 0.86 9.48
N GLN A 129 3.89 0.27 10.67
CA GLN A 129 2.93 -0.77 11.00
C GLN A 129 1.48 -0.26 10.87
N LYS A 130 1.16 0.90 11.46
CA LYS A 130 -0.17 1.52 11.36
C LYS A 130 -0.60 1.75 9.90
N LYS A 131 0.30 2.28 9.06
CA LYS A 131 0.04 2.50 7.63
C LYS A 131 -0.18 1.19 6.88
N ASN A 132 0.61 0.16 7.18
CA ASN A 132 0.47 -1.15 6.55
C ASN A 132 -0.88 -1.80 6.90
N GLU A 133 -1.27 -1.76 8.18
CA GLU A 133 -2.58 -2.25 8.61
C GLU A 133 -3.74 -1.49 7.93
N GLN A 134 -3.64 -0.17 7.82
CA GLN A 134 -4.66 0.62 7.11
C GLN A 134 -4.77 0.19 5.65
N MET A 135 -3.65 0.04 4.94
CA MET A 135 -3.64 -0.41 3.55
C MET A 135 -4.27 -1.81 3.39
N MET A 136 -3.99 -2.73 4.32
CA MET A 136 -4.61 -4.06 4.32
C MET A 136 -6.12 -3.98 4.53
N ARG A 137 -6.60 -3.13 5.44
CA ARG A 137 -8.04 -2.90 5.66
C ARG A 137 -8.73 -2.33 4.42
N GLU A 138 -8.14 -1.33 3.78
CA GLU A 138 -8.68 -0.72 2.56
C GLU A 138 -8.73 -1.72 1.39
N ARG A 139 -7.70 -2.55 1.25
CA ARG A 139 -7.65 -3.60 0.23
C ARG A 139 -8.74 -4.65 0.44
N GLU A 140 -8.93 -5.10 1.68
CA GLU A 140 -9.98 -6.05 2.04
C GLU A 140 -11.37 -5.46 1.78
N ALA A 141 -11.61 -4.22 2.20
CA ALA A 141 -12.88 -3.53 1.96
C ALA A 141 -13.19 -3.39 0.46
N SER A 142 -12.19 -3.03 -0.35
CA SER A 142 -12.33 -2.96 -1.81
C SER A 142 -12.65 -4.32 -2.43
N TYR A 143 -12.01 -5.40 -1.95
CA TYR A 143 -12.29 -6.75 -2.42
C TYR A 143 -13.72 -7.19 -2.06
N GLN A 144 -14.15 -6.95 -0.82
CA GLN A 144 -15.51 -7.27 -0.37
C GLN A 144 -16.57 -6.51 -1.17
N GLU A 145 -16.36 -5.23 -1.45
CA GLU A 145 -17.26 -4.44 -2.28
C GLU A 145 -17.34 -4.98 -3.71
N HIS A 146 -16.21 -5.40 -4.29
CA HIS A 146 -16.20 -6.03 -5.61
C HIS A 146 -16.98 -7.36 -5.63
N VAL A 147 -16.85 -8.18 -4.58
CA VAL A 147 -17.64 -9.41 -4.43
C VAL A 147 -19.13 -9.08 -4.33
N LYS A 148 -19.50 -8.09 -3.50
CA LYS A 148 -20.88 -7.66 -3.33
C LYS A 148 -21.50 -7.20 -4.66
N GLN A 149 -20.80 -6.36 -5.42
CA GLN A 149 -21.27 -5.89 -6.73
C GLN A 149 -21.47 -7.04 -7.73
N LEU A 150 -20.58 -8.04 -7.73
CA LEU A 150 -20.74 -9.23 -8.56
C LEU A 150 -21.97 -10.04 -8.15
N THR A 151 -22.17 -10.26 -6.85
CA THR A 151 -23.34 -10.97 -6.33
C THR A 151 -24.64 -10.26 -6.70
N GLU A 152 -24.73 -8.95 -6.47
CA GLU A 152 -25.92 -8.16 -6.83
C GLU A 152 -26.20 -8.20 -8.34
N LYS A 153 -25.16 -8.16 -9.18
CA LYS A 153 -25.32 -8.28 -10.63
C LYS A 153 -25.87 -9.65 -11.02
N MET A 154 -25.33 -10.72 -10.44
CA MET A 154 -25.82 -12.07 -10.68
C MET A 154 -27.27 -12.24 -10.24
N GLU A 155 -27.66 -11.69 -9.09
CA GLU A 155 -29.04 -11.72 -8.60
C GLU A 155 -30.00 -10.95 -9.51
N LYS A 156 -29.59 -9.80 -10.07
CA LYS A 156 -30.39 -9.02 -11.02
C LYS A 156 -30.54 -9.71 -12.38
N GLU A 157 -29.50 -10.36 -12.87
CA GLU A 157 -29.52 -11.04 -14.19
C GLU A 157 -30.21 -12.41 -14.13
N ARG A 158 -30.33 -13.00 -12.94
CA ARG A 158 -30.89 -14.35 -12.76
C ARG A 158 -32.36 -14.49 -13.19
N PRO A 159 -33.30 -13.59 -12.83
CA PRO A 159 -34.69 -13.71 -13.27
C PRO A 159 -34.83 -13.63 -14.79
N GLN A 160 -34.06 -12.74 -15.43
CA GLN A 160 -34.03 -12.59 -16.89
C GLN A 160 -33.58 -13.90 -17.54
N LEU A 161 -32.52 -14.51 -17.02
CA LEU A 161 -32.00 -15.79 -17.53
C LEU A 161 -33.02 -16.93 -17.37
N ILE A 162 -33.72 -17.00 -16.23
CA ILE A 162 -34.76 -18.00 -15.99
C ILE A 162 -35.93 -17.80 -16.96
N ALA A 163 -36.43 -16.57 -17.10
CA ALA A 163 -37.52 -16.25 -18.02
C ALA A 163 -37.17 -16.58 -19.48
N ASP A 164 -35.92 -16.31 -19.90
CA ASP A 164 -35.45 -16.68 -21.23
C ASP A 164 -35.42 -18.19 -21.44
N GLN A 165 -34.97 -18.97 -20.44
CA GLN A 165 -34.98 -20.43 -20.50
C GLN A 165 -36.39 -21.02 -20.52
N GLU A 166 -37.32 -20.47 -19.73
CA GLU A 166 -38.74 -20.88 -19.72
C GLU A 166 -39.41 -20.60 -21.07
N ARG A 167 -39.14 -19.45 -21.68
CA ARG A 167 -39.64 -19.09 -23.01
C ARG A 167 -39.14 -20.04 -24.10
N VAL A 168 -37.84 -20.37 -24.09
CA VAL A 168 -37.27 -21.35 -25.03
C VAL A 168 -37.89 -22.73 -24.82
N LEU A 169 -38.12 -23.13 -23.57
CA LEU A 169 -38.77 -24.40 -23.24
C LEU A 169 -40.21 -24.45 -23.76
N ALA A 170 -40.98 -23.38 -23.58
CA ALA A 170 -42.35 -23.28 -24.07
C ALA A 170 -42.43 -23.41 -25.60
N LEU A 171 -41.55 -22.70 -26.34
CA LEU A 171 -41.48 -22.79 -27.80
C LEU A 171 -41.12 -24.21 -28.28
N LYS A 172 -40.19 -24.89 -27.59
CA LYS A 172 -39.83 -26.28 -27.93
C LYS A 172 -40.96 -27.26 -27.64
N LEU A 173 -41.73 -27.06 -26.56
CA LEU A 173 -42.89 -27.90 -26.26
C LEU A 173 -44.00 -27.73 -27.31
N GLN A 174 -44.26 -26.49 -27.73
CA GLN A 174 -45.23 -26.20 -28.79
C GLN A 174 -44.81 -26.85 -30.13
N GLU A 175 -43.53 -26.72 -30.50
CA GLU A 175 -43.02 -27.33 -31.72
C GLU A 175 -43.04 -28.86 -31.68
N GLN A 176 -42.76 -29.46 -30.51
CA GLN A 176 -42.90 -30.90 -30.32
C GLN A 176 -44.33 -31.37 -30.59
N GLU A 177 -45.33 -30.64 -30.08
CA GLU A 177 -46.73 -30.97 -30.28
C GLU A 177 -47.13 -30.88 -31.75
N ARG A 178 -46.66 -29.85 -32.46
CA ARG A 178 -46.85 -29.69 -33.90
C ARG A 178 -46.26 -30.85 -34.70
N LEU A 179 -45.01 -31.23 -34.44
CA LEU A 179 -44.36 -32.36 -35.10
C LEU A 179 -45.08 -33.69 -34.85
N LEU A 180 -45.67 -33.89 -33.66
CA LEU A 180 -46.50 -35.05 -33.36
C LEU A 180 -47.79 -35.07 -34.16
N GLN A 181 -48.47 -33.93 -34.28
CA GLN A 181 -49.70 -33.79 -35.08
C GLN A 181 -49.45 -34.01 -36.58
N GLU A 182 -48.32 -33.54 -37.09
CA GLU A 182 -47.91 -33.68 -38.51
C GLU A 182 -47.32 -35.08 -38.82
N GLY A 183 -47.12 -35.95 -37.82
CA GLY A 183 -46.66 -37.33 -38.00
C GLY A 183 -45.13 -37.53 -38.02
N PHE A 184 -44.33 -36.50 -37.76
CA PHE A 184 -42.87 -36.52 -37.71
C PHE A 184 -42.34 -37.12 -36.40
N GLN A 185 -42.51 -38.45 -36.22
CA GLN A 185 -42.17 -39.13 -34.96
C GLN A 185 -40.69 -39.11 -34.59
N LYS A 186 -39.79 -39.11 -35.58
CA LYS A 186 -38.34 -39.18 -35.34
C LYS A 186 -37.84 -37.84 -34.79
N GLU A 187 -38.22 -36.75 -35.44
CA GLU A 187 -37.91 -35.36 -35.09
C GLU A 187 -38.51 -35.00 -33.72
N SER A 188 -39.75 -35.41 -33.45
CA SER A 188 -40.38 -35.23 -32.13
C SER A 188 -39.62 -35.92 -30.99
N LYS A 189 -39.08 -37.13 -31.22
CA LYS A 189 -38.27 -37.86 -30.24
C LYS A 189 -36.92 -37.20 -29.99
N GLU A 190 -36.30 -36.61 -31.01
CA GLU A 190 -35.07 -35.85 -30.86
C GLU A 190 -35.30 -34.57 -30.05
N LEU A 191 -36.36 -33.82 -30.38
CA LEU A 191 -36.73 -32.61 -29.66
C LEU A 191 -37.13 -32.89 -28.20
N TYR A 192 -37.76 -34.03 -27.92
CA TYR A 192 -38.04 -34.47 -26.56
C TYR A 192 -36.78 -34.62 -25.70
N LYS A 193 -35.70 -35.18 -26.27
CA LYS A 193 -34.42 -35.35 -25.57
C LYS A 193 -33.81 -34.00 -25.23
N GLU A 194 -33.90 -33.03 -26.14
CA GLU A 194 -33.46 -31.65 -25.89
C GLU A 194 -34.27 -30.97 -24.78
N ILE A 195 -35.60 -31.14 -24.80
CA ILE A 195 -36.51 -30.65 -23.75
C ILE A 195 -36.15 -31.26 -22.39
N ALA A 196 -35.88 -32.57 -22.34
CA ALA A 196 -35.47 -33.24 -21.11
C ALA A 196 -34.14 -32.70 -20.57
N ALA A 197 -33.16 -32.46 -21.45
CA ALA A 197 -31.88 -31.85 -21.08
C ALA A 197 -32.04 -30.40 -20.59
N LEU A 198 -32.89 -29.60 -21.24
CA LEU A 198 -33.20 -28.23 -20.83
C LEU A 198 -33.91 -28.17 -19.48
N LYS A 199 -34.92 -29.03 -19.24
CA LYS A 199 -35.59 -29.15 -17.94
C LYS A 199 -34.63 -29.51 -16.81
N LYS A 200 -33.63 -30.36 -17.09
CA LYS A 200 -32.58 -30.69 -16.13
C LYS A 200 -31.71 -29.48 -15.78
N LYS A 201 -31.26 -28.72 -16.79
CA LYS A 201 -30.49 -27.47 -16.57
C LYS A 201 -31.30 -26.43 -15.78
N LEU A 202 -32.59 -26.27 -16.06
CA LEU A 202 -33.47 -25.35 -15.34
C LEU A 202 -33.61 -25.72 -13.85
N LYS A 203 -33.65 -27.02 -13.53
CA LYS A 203 -33.60 -27.52 -12.15
C LYS A 203 -32.25 -27.25 -11.46
N GLU A 204 -31.14 -27.32 -12.20
CA GLU A 204 -29.79 -27.01 -11.68
C GLU A 204 -29.59 -25.50 -11.43
N PHE A 205 -30.34 -24.62 -12.12
CA PHE A 205 -30.39 -23.17 -11.87
C PHE A 205 -31.35 -22.77 -10.73
N SER A 206 -32.18 -23.71 -10.26
CA SER A 206 -33.01 -23.56 -9.05
C SER A 206 -32.12 -23.70 -7.80
N PRO A 207 -32.42 -22.99 -6.70
CA PRO A 207 -31.41 -22.58 -5.74
C PRO A 207 -30.64 -23.76 -5.14
N CYS A 208 -29.31 -23.70 -5.20
CA CYS A 208 -28.51 -24.21 -4.10
C CYS A 208 -28.97 -23.43 -2.86
N ASN A 209 -29.67 -24.11 -1.95
CA ASN A 209 -29.84 -23.65 -0.58
C ASN A 209 -28.43 -23.59 0.02
N ILE A 210 -27.82 -22.41 -0.01
CA ILE A 210 -26.65 -22.12 0.80
C ILE A 210 -27.22 -21.78 2.18
N PHE A 211 -27.35 -22.81 3.02
CA PHE A 211 -27.55 -22.68 4.47
C PHE A 211 -26.25 -22.24 5.13
#